data_AF-A0A7C5K2Y1-F1
#
_entry.id   AF-A0A7C5K2Y1-F1
#
_cell.length_a   1.000
_cell.length_b   1.000
_cell.length_c   1.000
_cell.angle_alpha   90.00
_cell.angle_beta   90.00
_cell.angle_gamma   90.00
#
_symmetry.space_group_name_H-M   'P 1'
#
loop_
_entity.id
_entity.type
_entity.pdbx_description
1 polymer ?
#
loop_
_entity_poly.entity_id
_entity_poly.type
_entity_poly.pdbx_seq_one_letter_code
_entity_poly.pdbx_strand_id
1 'polypeptide(L)'
;NSGSYQFIGGEFLRQDEYDEFIEDPVRFAAEKVVPRAHKALRRPGSAEAMAAIMKAVLEGQRYSMFMEKLASEIAKLGYFLTPSVLTLVPLDFIGDYLRTIPNVLIDLWKVPEKVKMACDALLKVQYSNLQQRFGSAKRVGIPLHLNEYLSPRLYGEFYWPYLKKIIVDFNNIGIKCGVAFEGRHDAHLERILELPKAWGTAMFEKTDVRKAKRILGGHTCIAGGIPPTMLMQATPEKVEEYIKDLLKELMPGGGFILASSTAIPAETPVENIRAVIRAVEKYGVYRR
;
A
#
# COMPACT_ATOMS: atom_id res chain seq x y z
N ASN A 1 -24.16 11.27 -4.29
CA ASN A 1 -23.08 11.23 -5.28
C ASN A 1 -22.08 10.20 -4.80
N SER A 2 -22.20 8.95 -5.26
CA SER A 2 -21.36 7.81 -4.89
C SER A 2 -19.99 7.97 -5.55
N GLY A 3 -19.18 8.87 -4.98
CA GLY A 3 -17.80 9.08 -5.39
C GLY A 3 -16.96 7.92 -4.90
N SER A 4 -16.33 7.20 -5.82
CA SER A 4 -15.23 6.30 -5.51
C SER A 4 -14.24 7.03 -4.59
N TYR A 5 -13.92 6.45 -3.44
CA TYR A 5 -12.95 6.99 -2.48
C TYR A 5 -11.50 7.06 -3.02
N GLN A 6 -11.30 6.63 -4.27
CA GLN A 6 -10.01 6.63 -4.93
C GLN A 6 -9.73 7.99 -5.58
N PHE A 7 -8.51 8.49 -5.38
CA PHE A 7 -8.04 9.76 -5.94
C PHE A 7 -8.26 9.80 -7.46
N ILE A 8 -9.00 10.79 -7.95
CA ILE A 8 -9.08 11.08 -9.40
C ILE A 8 -7.73 11.72 -9.76
N GLY A 9 -6.80 10.90 -10.24
CA GLY A 9 -5.47 11.33 -10.67
C GLY A 9 -5.52 12.50 -11.64
N GLY A 10 -4.43 13.29 -11.68
CA GLY A 10 -4.28 14.41 -12.60
C GLY A 10 -2.92 14.39 -13.27
N GLU A 11 -2.83 15.04 -14.45
CA GLU A 11 -1.57 15.26 -15.13
C GLU A 11 -0.91 16.54 -14.57
N PHE A 12 -0.10 16.35 -13.53
CA PHE A 12 0.63 17.42 -12.85
C PHE A 12 2.11 17.50 -13.25
N LEU A 13 2.62 16.49 -13.95
CA LEU A 13 3.94 16.43 -14.60
C LEU A 13 3.72 16.18 -16.10
N ARG A 14 4.16 17.09 -16.97
CA ARG A 14 4.13 16.89 -18.43
C ARG A 14 5.40 16.22 -18.96
N GLN A 15 5.37 15.65 -20.16
CA GLN A 15 6.48 14.81 -20.68
C GLN A 15 7.77 15.59 -20.89
N ASP A 16 7.64 16.83 -21.31
CA ASP A 16 8.72 17.80 -21.48
C ASP A 16 9.29 18.30 -20.15
N GLU A 17 8.61 18.05 -19.02
CA GLU A 17 9.02 18.53 -17.69
C GLU A 17 9.81 17.48 -16.87
N TYR A 18 10.08 16.29 -17.42
CA TYR A 18 10.84 15.26 -16.69
C TYR A 18 12.22 15.74 -16.24
N ASP A 19 12.95 16.48 -17.07
CA ASP A 19 14.33 16.89 -16.76
C ASP A 19 14.35 17.85 -15.56
N GLU A 20 13.42 18.80 -15.52
CA GLU A 20 13.23 19.73 -14.39
C GLU A 20 12.79 19.00 -13.12
N PHE A 21 11.90 18.00 -13.26
CA PHE A 21 11.47 17.18 -12.13
C PHE A 21 12.61 16.34 -11.56
N ILE A 22 13.46 15.76 -12.42
CA ILE A 22 14.60 14.94 -12.01
C ILE A 22 15.65 15.77 -11.26
N GLU A 23 15.89 17.00 -11.70
CA GLU A 23 16.87 17.91 -11.09
C GLU A 23 16.52 18.21 -9.62
N ASP A 24 15.27 18.56 -9.34
CA ASP A 24 14.79 18.81 -7.98
C ASP A 24 13.30 18.44 -7.82
N PRO A 25 13.00 17.18 -7.44
CA PRO A 25 11.62 16.73 -7.29
C PRO A 25 10.84 17.51 -6.22
N VAL A 26 11.52 18.00 -5.18
CA VAL A 26 10.89 18.71 -4.05
C VAL A 26 10.47 20.11 -4.50
N ARG A 27 11.39 20.83 -5.15
CA ARG A 27 11.09 22.15 -5.72
C ARG A 27 10.02 22.05 -6.81
N PHE A 28 10.13 21.09 -7.72
CA PHE A 28 9.13 20.88 -8.76
C PHE A 28 7.73 20.60 -8.14
N ALA A 29 7.68 19.79 -7.09
CA ALA A 29 6.43 19.53 -6.40
C ALA A 29 5.81 20.80 -5.78
N ALA A 30 6.64 21.62 -5.12
CA ALA A 30 6.20 22.87 -4.49
C ALA A 30 5.78 23.95 -5.49
N GLU A 31 6.50 24.10 -6.60
CA GLU A 31 6.28 25.18 -7.57
C GLU A 31 5.24 24.81 -8.65
N LYS A 32 5.09 23.53 -8.97
CA LYS A 32 4.24 23.07 -10.09
C LYS A 32 3.16 22.10 -9.66
N VAL A 33 3.49 21.00 -9.00
CA VAL A 33 2.51 19.94 -8.69
C VAL A 33 1.43 20.47 -7.74
N VAL A 34 1.82 21.01 -6.59
CA VAL A 34 0.90 21.50 -5.56
C VAL A 34 -0.01 22.63 -6.09
N PRO A 35 0.52 23.68 -6.77
CA PRO A 35 -0.31 24.73 -7.37
C PRO A 35 -1.27 24.23 -8.47
N ARG A 36 -0.92 23.18 -9.21
CA ARG A 36 -1.80 22.57 -10.22
C ARG A 36 -2.88 21.68 -9.58
N ALA A 37 -2.53 20.95 -8.53
CA ALA A 37 -3.43 20.02 -7.86
C ALA A 37 -4.45 20.72 -6.95
N HIS A 38 -4.08 21.84 -6.34
CA HIS A 38 -4.90 22.50 -5.32
C HIS A 38 -5.16 23.96 -5.68
N LYS A 39 -6.43 24.28 -6.00
CA LYS A 39 -6.86 25.64 -6.39
C LYS A 39 -6.45 26.71 -5.37
N ALA A 40 -6.61 26.43 -4.07
CA ALA A 40 -6.26 27.34 -3.00
C ALA A 40 -4.74 27.59 -2.85
N LEU A 41 -3.91 26.73 -3.43
CA LEU A 41 -2.44 26.83 -3.38
C LEU A 41 -1.83 27.30 -4.71
N ARG A 42 -2.67 27.76 -5.65
CA ARG A 42 -2.24 28.19 -6.99
C ARG A 42 -1.25 29.37 -6.97
N ARG A 43 -1.29 30.20 -5.92
CA ARG A 43 -0.39 31.35 -5.73
C ARG A 43 0.38 31.18 -4.42
N PRO A 44 1.55 30.52 -4.44
CA PRO A 44 2.41 30.39 -3.27
C PRO A 44 2.70 31.76 -2.64
N GLY A 45 2.69 31.83 -1.30
CA GLY A 45 2.91 33.08 -0.56
C GLY A 45 1.73 34.06 -0.50
N SER A 46 0.60 33.76 -1.14
CA SER A 46 -0.63 34.55 -0.99
C SER A 46 -1.31 34.32 0.37
N ALA A 47 -2.10 35.29 0.84
CA ALA A 47 -2.92 35.16 2.05
C ALA A 47 -3.85 33.94 2.00
N GLU A 48 -4.43 33.65 0.83
CA GLU A 48 -5.26 32.47 0.60
C GLU A 48 -4.47 31.16 0.77
N ALA A 49 -3.30 31.06 0.14
CA ALA A 49 -2.45 29.88 0.25
C ALA A 49 -1.97 29.65 1.69
N MET A 50 -1.55 30.71 2.39
CA MET A 50 -1.16 30.62 3.80
C MET A 50 -2.32 30.15 4.69
N ALA A 51 -3.53 30.70 4.49
CA ALA A 51 -4.72 30.27 5.23
C ALA A 51 -5.07 28.80 4.96
N ALA A 52 -4.96 28.36 3.71
CA ALA A 52 -5.21 26.96 3.32
C ALA A 52 -4.20 26.00 3.95
N ILE A 53 -2.90 26.34 3.94
CA ILE A 53 -1.84 25.56 4.59
C ILE A 53 -2.09 25.49 6.09
N MET A 54 -2.37 26.63 6.75
CA MET A 54 -2.63 26.66 8.19
C MET A 54 -3.83 25.77 8.55
N LYS A 55 -4.91 25.83 7.77
CA LYS A 55 -6.06 24.95 7.96
C LYS A 55 -5.68 23.47 7.81
N ALA A 56 -4.93 23.11 6.77
CA ALA A 56 -4.47 21.75 6.55
C ALA A 56 -3.59 21.24 7.70
N VAL A 57 -2.69 22.08 8.24
CA VAL A 57 -1.86 21.75 9.40
C VAL A 57 -2.72 21.50 10.64
N LEU A 58 -3.69 22.38 10.93
CA LEU A 58 -4.57 22.23 12.09
C LEU A 58 -5.44 20.96 12.00
N GLU A 59 -6.02 20.67 10.83
CA GLU A 59 -6.77 19.42 10.65
C GLU A 59 -5.86 18.18 10.69
N GLY A 60 -4.64 18.28 10.15
CA GLY A 60 -3.63 17.22 10.25
C GLY A 60 -3.24 16.91 11.70
N GLN A 61 -3.10 17.93 12.55
CA GLN A 61 -2.87 17.77 13.98
C GLN A 61 -4.05 17.09 14.67
N ARG A 62 -5.29 17.52 14.39
CA ARG A 62 -6.50 16.89 14.94
C ARG A 62 -6.61 15.41 14.56
N TYR A 63 -6.38 15.10 13.28
CA TYR A 63 -6.36 13.72 12.79
C TYR A 63 -5.27 12.89 13.47
N SER A 64 -4.06 13.43 13.60
CA SER A 64 -2.93 12.74 14.25
C SER A 64 -3.23 12.42 15.71
N MET A 65 -3.78 13.38 16.47
CA MET A 65 -4.18 13.16 17.87
C MET A 65 -5.27 12.10 18.00
N PHE A 66 -6.25 12.09 17.08
CA PHE A 66 -7.29 11.06 17.05
C PHE A 66 -6.69 9.67 16.78
N MET A 67 -5.82 9.55 15.78
CA MET A 67 -5.18 8.29 15.43
C MET A 67 -4.28 7.76 16.55
N GLU A 68 -3.56 8.64 17.26
CA GLU A 68 -2.75 8.26 18.41
C GLU A 68 -3.62 7.75 19.57
N LYS A 69 -4.72 8.44 19.88
CA LYS A 69 -5.67 8.00 20.90
C LYS A 69 -6.27 6.64 20.55
N LEU A 70 -6.73 6.47 19.30
CA LEU A 70 -7.29 5.21 18.81
C LEU A 70 -6.25 4.09 18.90
N ALA A 71 -5.00 4.36 18.51
CA ALA A 71 -3.91 3.39 18.62
C ALA A 71 -3.67 2.98 20.09
N SER A 72 -3.60 3.94 21.01
CA SER A 72 -3.46 3.64 22.44
C SER A 72 -4.61 2.76 22.96
N GLU A 73 -5.86 3.04 22.58
CA GLU A 73 -7.02 2.25 23.01
C GLU A 73 -7.00 0.83 22.44
N ILE A 74 -6.72 0.67 21.14
CA ILE A 74 -6.58 -0.64 20.48
C ILE A 74 -5.45 -1.46 21.12
N ALA A 75 -4.31 -0.82 21.41
CA ALA A 75 -3.16 -1.47 22.03
C ALA A 75 -3.47 -1.96 23.46
N LYS A 76 -4.23 -1.19 24.26
CA LYS A 76 -4.66 -1.61 25.62
C LYS A 76 -5.56 -2.85 25.59
N LEU A 77 -6.30 -3.04 24.51
CA LEU A 77 -7.13 -4.23 24.28
C LEU A 77 -6.32 -5.43 23.76
N GLY A 78 -5.01 -5.26 23.53
CA GLY A 78 -4.13 -6.31 23.00
C GLY A 78 -4.25 -6.54 21.50
N TYR A 79 -5.00 -5.70 20.78
CA TYR A 79 -5.16 -5.82 19.34
C TYR A 79 -3.94 -5.29 18.58
N PHE A 80 -3.69 -5.90 17.43
CA PHE A 80 -2.63 -5.48 16.53
C PHE A 80 -3.00 -4.18 15.81
N LEU A 81 -2.06 -3.23 15.78
CA LEU A 81 -2.18 -2.01 15.00
C LEU A 81 -1.58 -2.20 13.60
N THR A 82 -2.43 -2.03 12.59
CA THR A 82 -2.02 -1.88 11.20
C THR A 82 -0.99 -0.76 11.09
N PRO A 83 0.06 -0.90 10.24
CA PRO A 83 1.08 0.13 10.09
C PRO A 83 0.45 1.50 9.79
N SER A 84 0.75 2.50 10.61
CA SER A 84 0.24 3.88 10.44
C SER A 84 1.05 4.69 9.43
N VAL A 85 2.23 4.21 9.04
CA VAL A 85 3.11 4.89 8.09
C VAL A 85 3.17 4.12 6.78
N LEU A 86 2.97 4.83 5.68
CA LEU A 86 3.01 4.30 4.33
C LEU A 86 4.22 4.81 3.56
N THR A 87 4.71 3.95 2.68
CA THR A 87 5.74 4.26 1.71
C THR A 87 5.29 3.71 0.34
N LEU A 88 5.72 4.34 -0.74
CA LEU A 88 5.30 3.98 -2.10
C LEU A 88 6.51 3.61 -2.94
N VAL A 89 6.29 2.75 -3.92
CA VAL A 89 7.25 2.52 -4.99
C VAL A 89 7.28 3.78 -5.88
N PRO A 90 8.45 4.27 -6.33
CA PRO A 90 8.53 5.51 -7.10
C PRO A 90 7.63 5.54 -8.33
N LEU A 91 7.48 4.41 -9.03
CA LEU A 91 6.62 4.35 -10.21
C LEU A 91 5.13 4.52 -9.85
N ASP A 92 4.66 3.94 -8.73
CA ASP A 92 3.30 4.21 -8.24
C ASP A 92 3.14 5.68 -7.89
N PHE A 93 4.14 6.30 -7.23
CA PHE A 93 4.08 7.72 -6.90
C PHE A 93 3.91 8.59 -8.16
N ILE A 94 4.67 8.30 -9.21
CA ILE A 94 4.53 9.00 -10.50
C ILE A 94 3.13 8.74 -11.09
N GLY A 95 2.67 7.49 -11.11
CA GLY A 95 1.38 7.08 -11.67
C GLY A 95 0.20 7.72 -10.95
N ASP A 96 0.17 7.66 -9.63
CA ASP A 96 -0.96 8.11 -8.83
C ASP A 96 -1.00 9.65 -8.73
N TYR A 97 0.14 10.29 -8.49
CA TYR A 97 0.19 11.68 -8.07
C TYR A 97 0.74 12.67 -9.09
N LEU A 98 1.44 12.22 -10.13
CA LEU A 98 2.11 13.14 -11.05
C LEU A 98 1.60 13.04 -12.49
N ARG A 99 1.40 11.83 -13.00
CA ARG A 99 1.30 11.60 -14.45
C ARG A 99 0.01 10.92 -14.89
N THR A 100 -0.66 10.20 -13.99
CA THR A 100 -1.70 9.19 -14.25
C THR A 100 -1.15 7.86 -14.76
N ILE A 101 -1.77 6.75 -14.36
CA ILE A 101 -1.38 5.39 -14.75
C ILE A 101 -1.27 5.24 -16.28
N PRO A 102 -2.26 5.62 -17.11
CA PRO A 102 -2.16 5.43 -18.57
C PRO A 102 -0.96 6.15 -19.19
N ASN A 103 -0.69 7.39 -18.73
CA ASN A 103 0.42 8.17 -19.27
C ASN A 103 1.78 7.63 -18.82
N VAL A 104 1.91 7.11 -17.59
CA VAL A 104 3.14 6.42 -17.16
C VAL A 104 3.42 5.21 -18.04
N LEU A 105 2.40 4.41 -18.34
CA LEU A 105 2.57 3.24 -19.22
C LEU A 105 3.04 3.63 -20.64
N ILE A 106 2.58 4.77 -21.16
CA ILE A 106 3.06 5.33 -22.43
C ILE A 106 4.53 5.81 -22.30
N ASP A 107 4.87 6.47 -21.19
CA ASP A 107 6.22 6.99 -20.95
C ASP A 107 7.27 5.88 -20.81
N LEU A 108 6.89 4.71 -20.26
CA LEU A 108 7.75 3.52 -20.23
C LEU A 108 8.21 3.08 -21.62
N TRP A 109 7.47 3.44 -22.67
CA TRP A 109 7.87 3.18 -24.05
C TRP A 109 8.54 4.40 -24.70
N LYS A 110 8.01 5.61 -24.51
CA LYS A 110 8.49 6.82 -25.18
C LYS A 110 9.79 7.38 -24.60
N VAL A 111 9.89 7.41 -23.27
CA VAL A 111 10.99 8.06 -22.53
C VAL A 111 11.47 7.19 -21.35
N PRO A 112 11.75 5.89 -21.54
CA PRO A 112 12.03 4.94 -20.47
C PRO A 112 13.16 5.39 -19.54
N GLU A 113 14.22 5.98 -20.11
CA GLU A 113 15.37 6.43 -19.33
C GLU A 113 15.01 7.58 -18.39
N LYS A 114 14.19 8.53 -18.85
CA LYS A 114 13.71 9.62 -18.01
C LYS A 114 12.83 9.11 -16.87
N VAL A 115 12.00 8.08 -17.13
CA VAL A 115 11.20 7.45 -16.08
C VAL A 115 12.10 6.80 -15.02
N LYS A 116 13.16 6.09 -15.42
CA LYS A 116 14.13 5.51 -14.46
C LYS A 116 14.83 6.57 -13.63
N MET A 117 15.35 7.62 -14.28
CA MET A 117 15.98 8.75 -13.60
C MET A 117 15.01 9.45 -12.62
N ALA A 118 13.74 9.58 -13.00
CA ALA A 118 12.70 10.12 -12.12
C ALA A 118 12.42 9.21 -10.91
N CYS A 119 12.39 7.88 -11.10
CA CYS A 119 12.28 6.92 -10.01
C CYS A 119 13.48 7.01 -9.05
N ASP A 120 14.70 7.14 -9.58
CA ASP A 120 15.93 7.29 -8.78
C ASP A 120 15.92 8.59 -7.97
N ALA A 121 15.52 9.70 -8.58
CA ALA A 121 15.41 11.00 -7.93
C ALA A 121 14.38 10.98 -6.77
N LEU A 122 13.21 10.37 -7.01
CA LEU A 122 12.19 10.19 -5.96
C LEU A 122 12.67 9.30 -4.82
N LEU A 123 13.36 8.21 -5.14
CA LEU A 123 13.91 7.30 -4.13
C LEU A 123 14.94 8.02 -3.25
N LYS A 124 15.78 8.89 -3.82
CA LYS A 124 16.72 9.74 -3.07
C LYS A 124 16.00 10.65 -2.08
N VAL A 125 14.93 11.32 -2.51
CA VAL A 125 14.10 12.19 -1.64
C VAL A 125 13.42 11.37 -0.52
N GLN A 126 12.94 10.18 -0.84
CA GLN A 126 12.33 9.29 0.14
C GLN A 126 13.31 8.87 1.24
N TYR A 127 14.57 8.57 0.87
CA TYR A 127 15.60 8.23 1.85
C TYR A 127 16.18 9.42 2.61
N SER A 128 16.27 10.62 2.01
CA SER A 128 16.76 11.80 2.72
C SER A 128 15.91 12.16 3.93
N ASN A 129 14.61 11.84 3.86
CA ASN A 129 13.64 12.16 4.90
C ASN A 129 13.24 10.94 5.75
N LEU A 130 13.99 9.82 5.65
CA LEU A 130 13.60 8.54 6.24
C LEU A 130 13.41 8.65 7.77
N GLN A 131 14.37 9.23 8.49
CA GLN A 131 14.29 9.38 9.95
C GLN A 131 13.10 10.25 10.37
N GLN A 132 12.91 11.39 9.70
CA GLN A 132 11.78 12.29 9.98
C GLN A 132 10.43 11.61 9.71
N ARG A 133 10.35 10.80 8.65
CA ARG A 133 9.10 10.22 8.15
C ARG A 133 8.72 8.93 8.85
N PHE A 134 9.69 8.12 9.26
CA PHE A 134 9.46 6.80 9.84
C PHE A 134 9.82 6.72 11.33
N GLY A 135 10.60 7.66 11.88
CA GLY A 135 10.85 7.78 13.32
C GLY A 135 11.13 6.45 14.02
N SER A 136 10.27 6.09 14.99
CA SER A 136 10.33 4.84 15.76
C SER A 136 9.45 3.71 15.19
N ALA A 137 8.97 3.85 13.95
CA ALA A 137 8.09 2.87 13.33
C ALA A 137 8.80 1.52 13.20
N LYS A 138 8.17 0.46 13.72
CA LYS A 138 8.66 -0.92 13.56
C LYS A 138 8.14 -1.58 12.30
N ARG A 139 7.13 -0.99 11.66
CA ARG A 139 6.49 -1.50 10.45
C ARG A 139 6.07 -0.37 9.51
N VAL A 140 6.09 -0.65 8.21
CA VAL A 140 5.65 0.26 7.15
C VAL A 140 4.71 -0.47 6.18
N GLY A 141 3.67 0.21 5.71
CA GLY A 141 2.78 -0.29 4.65
C GLY A 141 3.27 0.13 3.26
N ILE A 142 3.18 -0.77 2.28
CA ILE A 142 3.49 -0.51 0.86
C ILE A 142 2.33 -1.01 0.00
N PRO A 143 1.38 -0.14 -0.41
CA PRO A 143 0.41 -0.53 -1.43
C PRO A 143 1.07 -0.51 -2.81
N LEU A 144 0.74 -1.49 -3.65
CA LEU A 144 1.25 -1.63 -5.02
C LEU A 144 0.09 -1.42 -5.99
N HIS A 145 0.20 -0.48 -6.93
CA HIS A 145 -0.93 -0.13 -7.81
C HIS A 145 -0.68 -0.48 -9.28
N LEU A 146 0.58 -0.45 -9.73
CA LEU A 146 0.92 -0.60 -11.15
C LEU A 146 1.18 -2.04 -11.60
N ASN A 147 1.41 -2.98 -10.68
CA ASN A 147 1.86 -4.33 -11.00
C ASN A 147 0.97 -5.07 -12.02
N GLU A 148 -0.36 -4.97 -11.93
CA GLU A 148 -1.30 -5.71 -12.79
C GLU A 148 -1.30 -5.15 -14.22
N TYR A 149 -0.81 -3.93 -14.42
CA TYR A 149 -0.69 -3.27 -15.71
C TYR A 149 0.65 -3.54 -16.41
N LEU A 150 1.63 -4.10 -15.71
CA LEU A 150 2.97 -4.30 -16.23
C LEU A 150 3.17 -5.76 -16.68
N SER A 151 3.73 -5.95 -17.88
CA SER A 151 4.24 -7.27 -18.26
C SER A 151 5.35 -7.72 -17.31
N PRO A 152 5.64 -9.04 -17.15
CA PRO A 152 6.73 -9.51 -16.31
C PRO A 152 8.10 -8.90 -16.62
N ARG A 153 8.33 -8.52 -17.88
CA ARG A 153 9.52 -7.78 -18.31
C ARG A 153 9.51 -6.36 -17.75
N LEU A 154 8.45 -5.58 -18.00
CA LEU A 154 8.36 -4.20 -17.51
C LEU A 154 8.35 -4.13 -15.99
N TYR A 155 7.66 -5.06 -15.32
CA TYR A 155 7.69 -5.18 -13.86
C TYR A 155 9.12 -5.41 -13.37
N GLY A 156 9.86 -6.34 -13.98
CA GLY A 156 11.24 -6.63 -13.63
C GLY A 156 12.21 -5.47 -13.88
N GLU A 157 11.93 -4.63 -14.87
CA GLU A 157 12.80 -3.52 -15.27
C GLU A 157 12.52 -2.22 -14.51
N PHE A 158 11.25 -1.84 -14.34
CA PHE A 158 10.85 -0.52 -13.86
C PHE A 158 10.24 -0.50 -12.46
N TYR A 159 9.91 -1.66 -11.89
CA TYR A 159 9.14 -1.72 -10.65
C TYR A 159 9.83 -2.54 -9.57
N TRP A 160 10.13 -3.81 -9.86
CA TRP A 160 10.73 -4.75 -8.92
C TRP A 160 12.04 -4.28 -8.29
N PRO A 161 13.01 -3.69 -9.04
CA PRO A 161 14.28 -3.28 -8.45
C PRO A 161 14.08 -2.26 -7.32
N TYR A 162 13.15 -1.32 -7.50
CA TYR A 162 12.81 -0.31 -6.50
C TYR A 162 12.06 -0.89 -5.31
N LEU A 163 11.02 -1.71 -5.55
CA LEU A 163 10.29 -2.38 -4.47
C LEU A 163 11.22 -3.25 -3.62
N LYS A 164 12.05 -4.07 -4.26
CA LYS A 164 13.04 -4.93 -3.60
C LYS A 164 14.01 -4.11 -2.76
N LYS A 165 14.58 -3.04 -3.33
CA LYS A 165 15.50 -2.15 -2.61
C LYS A 165 14.86 -1.54 -1.36
N ILE A 166 13.64 -1.02 -1.49
CA ILE A 166 12.88 -0.46 -0.37
C ILE A 166 12.72 -1.50 0.74
N ILE A 167 12.22 -2.70 0.42
CA ILE A 167 11.97 -3.76 1.42
C ILE A 167 13.27 -4.21 2.08
N VAL A 168 14.33 -4.42 1.31
CA VAL A 168 15.65 -4.84 1.82
C VAL A 168 16.22 -3.78 2.76
N ASP A 169 16.20 -2.51 2.36
CA ASP A 169 16.75 -1.42 3.16
C ASP A 169 15.97 -1.24 4.47
N PHE A 170 14.63 -1.30 4.44
CA PHE A 170 13.81 -1.29 5.65
C PHE A 170 14.10 -2.50 6.56
N ASN A 171 14.22 -3.70 5.98
CA ASN A 171 14.54 -4.89 6.75
C ASN A 171 15.92 -4.81 7.43
N ASN A 172 16.92 -4.22 6.76
CA ASN A 172 18.27 -4.03 7.29
C ASN A 172 18.32 -3.10 8.51
N ILE A 173 17.40 -2.13 8.58
CA ILE A 173 17.27 -1.23 9.73
C ILE A 173 16.22 -1.71 10.76
N GLY A 174 15.75 -2.96 10.64
CA GLY A 174 14.84 -3.59 11.60
C GLY A 174 13.36 -3.24 11.43
N ILE A 175 12.97 -2.60 10.32
CA ILE A 175 11.59 -2.27 10.00
C ILE A 175 10.99 -3.34 9.09
N LYS A 176 9.83 -3.89 9.46
CA LYS A 176 9.14 -4.91 8.64
C LYS A 176 8.14 -4.26 7.69
N CYS A 177 8.07 -4.75 6.46
CA CYS A 177 7.14 -4.23 5.46
C CYS A 177 5.85 -5.05 5.41
N GLY A 178 4.70 -4.39 5.45
CA GLY A 178 3.41 -4.96 5.04
C GLY A 178 3.12 -4.50 3.63
N VAL A 179 3.27 -5.39 2.64
CA VAL A 179 3.05 -5.06 1.23
C VAL A 179 1.64 -5.51 0.84
N ALA A 180 0.83 -4.58 0.36
CA ALA A 180 -0.46 -4.89 -0.26
C ALA A 180 -0.23 -5.12 -1.75
N PHE A 181 -0.18 -6.39 -2.12
CA PHE A 181 -0.10 -6.88 -3.49
C PHE A 181 -1.49 -6.78 -4.13
N GLU A 182 -1.89 -5.56 -4.51
CA GLU A 182 -3.17 -5.27 -5.16
C GLU A 182 -3.22 -5.85 -6.58
N GLY A 183 -4.42 -6.11 -7.08
CA GLY A 183 -4.60 -6.83 -8.33
C GLY A 183 -4.04 -8.27 -8.30
N ARG A 184 -3.74 -8.80 -9.49
CA ARG A 184 -3.21 -10.16 -9.65
C ARG A 184 -1.68 -10.17 -9.74
N HIS A 185 -1.06 -11.06 -8.98
CA HIS A 185 0.40 -11.16 -8.79
C HIS A 185 0.97 -12.55 -9.13
N ASP A 186 0.15 -13.46 -9.64
CA ASP A 186 0.51 -14.84 -10.00
C ASP A 186 1.84 -14.97 -10.77
N ALA A 187 2.10 -14.06 -11.71
CA ALA A 187 3.29 -14.07 -12.56
C ALA A 187 4.58 -13.59 -11.86
N HIS A 188 4.46 -13.08 -10.63
CA HIS A 188 5.56 -12.48 -9.87
C HIS A 188 5.80 -13.15 -8.52
N LEU A 189 5.03 -14.19 -8.17
CA LEU A 189 5.11 -14.85 -6.87
C LEU A 189 6.52 -15.37 -6.55
N GLU A 190 7.16 -16.10 -7.47
CA GLU A 190 8.49 -16.65 -7.23
C GLU A 190 9.55 -15.57 -7.01
N ARG A 191 9.38 -14.41 -7.65
CA ARG A 191 10.29 -13.28 -7.52
C ARG A 191 10.29 -12.69 -6.09
N ILE A 192 9.18 -12.83 -5.35
CA ILE A 192 9.10 -12.45 -3.92
C ILE A 192 10.11 -13.25 -3.07
N LEU A 193 10.52 -14.46 -3.49
CA LEU A 193 11.52 -15.27 -2.79
C LEU A 193 12.94 -14.67 -2.86
N GLU A 194 13.18 -13.70 -3.74
CA GLU A 194 14.44 -12.96 -3.78
C GLU A 194 14.61 -11.98 -2.59
N LEU A 195 13.53 -11.74 -1.82
CA LEU A 195 13.57 -10.90 -0.63
C LEU A 195 14.21 -11.65 0.56
N PRO A 196 14.67 -10.93 1.61
CA PRO A 196 15.18 -11.59 2.81
C PRO A 196 14.08 -12.39 3.51
N LYS A 197 14.39 -13.57 4.05
CA LYS A 197 13.41 -14.31 4.87
C LYS A 197 12.89 -13.43 6.02
N ALA A 198 11.60 -13.59 6.32
CA ALA A 198 10.90 -12.83 7.34
C ALA A 198 10.95 -11.30 7.15
N TRP A 199 11.02 -10.82 5.90
CA TRP A 199 10.99 -9.38 5.58
C TRP A 199 9.69 -8.68 6.03
N GLY A 200 8.59 -9.41 6.16
CA GLY A 200 7.33 -8.87 6.68
C GLY A 200 6.10 -9.69 6.30
N THR A 201 5.11 -9.03 5.69
CA THR A 201 3.82 -9.62 5.33
C THR A 201 3.47 -9.28 3.88
N ALA A 202 3.06 -10.29 3.11
CA ALA A 202 2.50 -10.16 1.76
C ALA A 202 0.97 -10.33 1.83
N MET A 203 0.22 -9.25 1.64
CA MET A 203 -1.24 -9.26 1.59
C MET A 203 -1.70 -9.31 0.13
N PHE A 204 -2.48 -10.31 -0.26
CA PHE A 204 -2.90 -10.50 -1.65
C PHE A 204 -4.38 -10.14 -1.85
N GLU A 205 -4.65 -9.33 -2.88
CA GLU A 205 -6.01 -9.01 -3.29
C GLU A 205 -6.63 -10.12 -4.15
N LYS A 206 -6.23 -10.22 -5.43
CA LYS A 206 -6.86 -11.13 -6.40
C LYS A 206 -6.14 -12.47 -6.51
N THR A 207 -4.89 -12.53 -6.04
CA THR A 207 -4.06 -13.74 -6.08
C THR A 207 -4.55 -14.71 -5.01
N ASP A 208 -4.74 -15.97 -5.38
CA ASP A 208 -5.17 -17.00 -4.42
C ASP A 208 -4.09 -17.21 -3.36
N VAL A 209 -4.46 -16.94 -2.09
CA VAL A 209 -3.59 -17.12 -0.93
C VAL A 209 -3.14 -18.56 -0.74
N ARG A 210 -3.88 -19.56 -1.23
CA ARG A 210 -3.45 -20.97 -1.26
C ARG A 210 -2.26 -21.18 -2.19
N LYS A 211 -2.33 -20.59 -3.38
CA LYS A 211 -1.22 -20.61 -4.33
C LYS A 211 -0.01 -19.86 -3.77
N ALA A 212 -0.24 -18.67 -3.19
CA ALA A 212 0.81 -17.91 -2.53
C ALA A 212 1.46 -18.72 -1.39
N LYS A 213 0.67 -19.42 -0.57
CA LYS A 213 1.16 -20.26 0.53
C LYS A 213 2.02 -21.43 0.08
N ARG A 214 1.67 -22.08 -1.03
CA ARG A 214 2.48 -23.16 -1.62
C ARG A 214 3.87 -22.68 -2.04
N ILE A 215 3.98 -21.44 -2.53
CA ILE A 215 5.24 -20.88 -3.07
C ILE A 215 6.05 -20.16 -1.99
N LEU A 216 5.39 -19.35 -1.16
CA LEU A 216 6.02 -18.43 -0.21
C LEU A 216 6.00 -18.92 1.24
N GLY A 217 5.40 -20.08 1.51
CA GLY A 217 5.28 -20.65 2.85
C GLY A 217 6.64 -20.77 3.55
N GLY A 218 6.73 -20.27 4.78
CA GLY A 218 7.98 -20.26 5.55
C GLY A 218 9.01 -19.20 5.13
N HIS A 219 8.72 -18.40 4.09
CA HIS A 219 9.58 -17.29 3.67
C HIS A 219 9.10 -15.94 4.22
N THR A 220 7.80 -15.66 4.13
CA THR A 220 7.16 -14.41 4.63
C THR A 220 5.76 -14.72 5.15
N CYS A 221 5.16 -13.82 5.94
CA CYS A 221 3.77 -13.96 6.34
C CYS A 221 2.85 -13.69 5.13
N ILE A 222 1.77 -14.43 5.01
CA ILE A 222 0.78 -14.28 3.93
C ILE A 222 -0.52 -13.81 4.55
N ALA A 223 -1.10 -12.75 4.00
CA ALA A 223 -2.34 -12.17 4.47
C ALA A 223 -3.42 -12.10 3.37
N GLY A 224 -4.68 -12.14 3.80
CA GLY A 224 -5.85 -12.03 2.92
C GLY A 224 -6.71 -13.30 2.94
N GLY A 225 -7.42 -13.54 1.84
CA GLY A 225 -8.16 -14.78 1.60
C GLY A 225 -9.67 -14.66 1.81
N ILE A 226 -10.20 -13.55 2.31
CA ILE A 226 -11.65 -13.30 2.37
C ILE A 226 -12.06 -12.36 1.24
N PRO A 227 -12.75 -12.84 0.20
CA PRO A 227 -13.31 -11.98 -0.84
C PRO A 227 -14.34 -11.01 -0.23
N PRO A 228 -14.24 -9.69 -0.46
CA PRO A 228 -15.22 -8.74 0.07
C PRO A 228 -16.64 -9.01 -0.41
N THR A 229 -16.79 -9.45 -1.68
CA THR A 229 -18.08 -9.83 -2.26
C THR A 229 -18.76 -10.97 -1.49
N MET A 230 -17.98 -11.91 -0.97
CA MET A 230 -18.49 -12.99 -0.12
C MET A 230 -19.05 -12.44 1.19
N LEU A 231 -18.34 -11.50 1.83
CA LEU A 231 -18.82 -10.87 3.06
C LEU A 231 -20.12 -10.09 2.84
N MET A 232 -20.30 -9.48 1.67
CA MET A 232 -21.52 -8.73 1.36
C MET A 232 -22.73 -9.62 1.08
N GLN A 233 -22.53 -10.76 0.40
CA GLN A 233 -23.62 -11.52 -0.22
C GLN A 233 -23.95 -12.85 0.48
N ALA A 234 -23.02 -13.42 1.23
CA ALA A 234 -23.22 -14.72 1.88
C ALA A 234 -24.08 -14.60 3.16
N THR A 235 -24.58 -15.75 3.65
CA THR A 235 -25.17 -15.82 4.99
C THR A 235 -24.06 -16.01 6.03
N PRO A 236 -24.30 -15.66 7.31
CA PRO A 236 -23.33 -15.86 8.39
C PRO A 236 -22.78 -17.30 8.48
N GLU A 237 -23.61 -18.30 8.22
CA GLU A 237 -23.23 -19.72 8.25
C GLU A 237 -22.24 -20.06 7.13
N LYS A 238 -22.51 -19.57 5.91
CA LYS A 238 -21.62 -19.75 4.76
C LYS A 238 -20.29 -19.02 4.95
N VAL A 239 -20.31 -17.85 5.60
CA VAL A 239 -19.09 -17.15 5.98
C VAL A 239 -18.29 -18.00 6.96
N GLU A 240 -18.90 -18.49 8.04
CA GLU A 240 -18.21 -19.32 9.03
C GLU A 240 -17.62 -20.62 8.42
N GLU A 241 -18.37 -21.31 7.56
CA GLU A 241 -17.91 -22.50 6.84
C GLU A 241 -16.71 -22.20 5.95
N TYR A 242 -16.78 -21.14 5.15
CA TYR A 242 -15.66 -20.73 4.29
C TYR A 242 -14.39 -20.40 5.09
N ILE A 243 -14.53 -19.64 6.18
CA ILE A 243 -13.39 -19.29 7.02
C ILE A 243 -12.79 -20.53 7.68
N LYS A 244 -13.62 -21.47 8.16
CA LYS A 244 -13.16 -22.74 8.73
C LYS A 244 -12.30 -23.52 7.74
N ASP A 245 -12.75 -23.68 6.51
CA ASP A 245 -12.03 -24.43 5.48
C ASP A 245 -10.73 -23.73 5.08
N LEU A 246 -10.79 -22.41 4.88
CA LEU A 246 -9.63 -21.59 4.57
C LEU A 246 -8.55 -21.69 5.66
N LEU A 247 -8.95 -21.62 6.93
CA LEU A 247 -8.05 -21.76 8.08
C LEU A 247 -7.46 -23.17 8.17
N LYS A 248 -8.26 -24.22 7.97
CA LYS A 248 -7.81 -25.62 7.96
C LYS A 248 -6.68 -25.84 6.97
N GLU A 249 -6.75 -25.21 5.80
CA GLU A 249 -5.73 -25.34 4.75
C GLU A 249 -4.49 -24.46 5.00
N LEU A 250 -4.66 -23.22 5.46
CA LEU A 250 -3.59 -22.21 5.44
C LEU A 250 -2.86 -22.03 6.78
N MET A 251 -3.48 -22.40 7.89
CA MET A 251 -2.85 -22.31 9.21
C MET A 251 -1.69 -23.28 9.42
N PRO A 252 -1.73 -24.56 8.97
CA PRO A 252 -0.61 -25.47 9.19
C PRO A 252 0.74 -24.87 8.75
N GLY A 253 1.74 -24.96 9.62
CA GLY A 253 3.07 -24.37 9.41
C GLY A 253 3.21 -22.88 9.77
N GLY A 254 2.16 -22.22 10.28
CA GLY A 254 2.25 -20.83 10.77
C GLY A 254 2.34 -19.78 9.66
N GLY A 255 2.37 -18.49 10.01
CA GLY A 255 2.61 -17.40 9.05
C GLY A 255 1.45 -17.07 8.11
N PHE A 256 0.22 -17.51 8.40
CA PHE A 256 -0.98 -17.04 7.71
C PHE A 256 -1.76 -16.04 8.60
N ILE A 257 -2.17 -14.92 8.01
CA ILE A 257 -2.95 -13.86 8.64
C ILE A 257 -4.27 -13.74 7.86
N LEU A 258 -5.36 -14.23 8.44
CA LEU A 258 -6.67 -14.07 7.82
C LEU A 258 -7.03 -12.58 7.75
N ALA A 259 -7.36 -12.10 6.56
CA ALA A 259 -7.81 -10.73 6.34
C ALA A 259 -8.77 -10.68 5.15
N SER A 260 -9.57 -9.60 5.06
CA SER A 260 -10.24 -9.30 3.80
C SER A 260 -9.22 -8.95 2.73
N SER A 261 -9.42 -9.44 1.51
CA SER A 261 -8.50 -9.23 0.39
C SER A 261 -8.40 -7.75 -0.01
N THR A 262 -9.39 -6.93 0.30
CA THR A 262 -9.37 -5.46 0.16
C THR A 262 -10.18 -4.79 1.27
N ALA A 263 -10.42 -3.49 1.15
CA ALA A 263 -11.35 -2.77 2.01
C ALA A 263 -12.74 -3.42 2.00
N ILE A 264 -13.29 -3.62 3.20
CA ILE A 264 -14.65 -4.13 3.40
C ILE A 264 -15.64 -3.00 3.09
N PRO A 265 -16.59 -3.20 2.16
CA PRO A 265 -17.61 -2.20 1.86
C PRO A 265 -18.48 -1.86 3.07
N ALA A 266 -18.89 -0.61 3.20
CA ALA A 266 -19.65 -0.11 4.35
C ALA A 266 -21.02 -0.78 4.49
N GLU A 267 -21.57 -1.28 3.38
CA GLU A 267 -22.86 -1.97 3.28
C GLU A 267 -22.77 -3.44 3.70
N THR A 268 -21.59 -3.94 4.08
CA THR A 268 -21.40 -5.33 4.51
C THR A 268 -22.21 -5.60 5.79
N PRO A 269 -23.08 -6.63 5.81
CA PRO A 269 -23.84 -6.98 7.00
C PRO A 269 -22.95 -7.23 8.23
N VAL A 270 -23.27 -6.59 9.35
CA VAL A 270 -22.49 -6.71 10.59
C VAL A 270 -22.48 -8.16 11.09
N GLU A 271 -23.54 -8.91 10.84
CA GLU A 271 -23.68 -10.32 11.18
C GLU A 271 -22.63 -11.18 10.48
N ASN A 272 -22.27 -10.83 9.24
CA ASN A 272 -21.23 -11.52 8.47
C ASN A 272 -19.84 -11.20 9.03
N ILE A 273 -19.59 -9.96 9.46
CA ILE A 273 -18.35 -9.60 10.17
C ILE A 273 -18.24 -10.36 11.50
N ARG A 274 -19.32 -10.43 12.27
CA ARG A 274 -19.37 -11.22 13.51
C ARG A 274 -19.14 -12.71 13.24
N ALA A 275 -19.62 -13.24 12.11
CA ALA A 275 -19.38 -14.62 11.73
C ALA A 275 -17.90 -14.90 11.47
N VAL A 276 -17.17 -13.99 10.81
CA VAL A 276 -15.71 -14.09 10.66
C VAL A 276 -15.03 -14.15 12.02
N ILE A 277 -15.38 -13.25 12.94
CA ILE A 277 -14.78 -13.19 14.28
C ILE A 277 -15.02 -14.51 15.03
N ARG A 278 -16.27 -14.99 15.08
CA ARG A 278 -16.60 -16.28 15.72
C ARG A 278 -15.85 -17.45 15.10
N ALA A 279 -15.71 -17.48 13.77
CA ALA A 279 -14.96 -18.53 13.08
C ALA A 279 -13.47 -18.51 13.46
N VAL A 280 -12.87 -17.32 13.55
CA VAL A 280 -11.48 -17.16 14.00
C VAL A 280 -11.30 -17.58 15.45
N GLU A 281 -12.23 -17.23 16.34
CA GLU A 281 -12.18 -17.64 17.76
C GLU A 281 -12.27 -19.16 17.92
N LYS A 282 -13.09 -19.84 17.10
CA LYS A 282 -13.28 -21.29 17.14
C LYS A 282 -12.14 -22.08 16.48
N TYR A 283 -11.67 -21.63 15.32
CA TYR A 283 -10.80 -22.42 14.44
C TYR A 283 -9.42 -21.80 14.22
N GLY A 284 -9.26 -20.50 14.50
CA GLY A 284 -8.07 -19.69 14.19
C GLY A 284 -6.96 -19.71 15.25
N VAL A 285 -7.05 -20.57 16.27
CA VAL A 285 -6.05 -20.67 17.34
C VAL A 285 -4.90 -21.57 16.89
N TYR A 286 -3.71 -20.98 16.73
CA TYR A 286 -2.48 -21.75 16.55
C TYR A 286 -2.16 -22.51 17.83
N ARG A 287 -2.25 -23.85 17.77
CA ARG A 287 -1.79 -24.71 18.86
C ARG A 287 -0.26 -24.69 18.84
N ARG A 288 0.32 -24.23 19.96
CA ARG A 288 1.77 -24.26 20.19
C ARG A 288 2.23 -25.69 20.47
#